data_AF-A0A318D5B2-F1
#
_entry.id   AF-A0A318D5B2-F1
#
_cell.length_a   1.000
_cell.length_b   1.000
_cell.length_c   1.000
_cell.angle_alpha   90.00
_cell.angle_beta   90.00
_cell.angle_gamma   90.00
#
_symmetry.space_group_name_H-M   'P 1'
#
loop_
_entity.id
_entity.type
_entity.pdbx_description
1 polymer ?
#
loop_
_entity_poly.entity_id
_entity_poly.type
_entity_poly.pdbx_seq_one_letter_code
_entity_poly.pdbx_strand_id
1 'polypeptide(L)'
;MTVESIVFYVFATLTVVGALGVISMKNAVQAVLCLVLTFFSAAALWMLLEAEFLAVTLVLVYVGAVMVLFLFVVMMLDVDYASLRAGFSKYLPLGVITALALFGAIYWVIRSQVLGEIPEPAKNSADYSNVTVLGRLLYTDYFYAFEIAGVILLVAIIAAISLTFRGRRERRGQSVPLQHQTMREERLKIVSMESGRRQDAHLKPKKTSSKKEAPKDGVAKKSSSKKEPSKNKQDEAEKSEGKGS
;
A
#
# COMPACT_ATOMS: atom_id res chain seq x y z
N MET A 1 21.65 -36.86 -19.26
CA MET A 1 20.54 -35.97 -18.89
C MET A 1 19.29 -36.82 -18.82
N THR A 2 18.75 -37.07 -17.63
CA THR A 2 17.44 -37.74 -17.50
C THR A 2 16.34 -36.73 -17.87
N VAL A 3 15.14 -37.23 -18.19
CA VAL A 3 13.99 -36.36 -18.52
C VAL A 3 13.70 -35.38 -17.37
N GLU A 4 13.85 -35.84 -16.13
CA GLU A 4 13.73 -35.02 -14.91
C GLU A 4 14.71 -33.85 -14.90
N SER A 5 15.98 -34.06 -15.27
CA SER A 5 16.96 -32.96 -15.33
C SER A 5 16.60 -31.92 -16.37
N ILE A 6 16.07 -32.33 -17.53
CA ILE A 6 15.65 -31.41 -18.59
C ILE A 6 14.49 -30.55 -18.09
N VAL A 7 13.47 -31.18 -17.51
CA VAL A 7 12.31 -30.49 -16.94
C VAL A 7 12.73 -29.53 -15.83
N PHE A 8 13.65 -29.95 -14.95
CA PHE A 8 14.24 -29.11 -13.90
C PHE A 8 14.89 -27.85 -14.47
N TYR A 9 15.78 -27.97 -15.46
CA TYR A 9 16.46 -26.80 -16.03
C TYR A 9 15.50 -25.85 -16.76
N VAL A 10 14.46 -26.38 -17.41
CA VAL A 10 13.42 -25.56 -18.05
C VAL A 10 12.66 -24.74 -17.02
N PHE A 11 12.13 -25.35 -15.95
CA PHE A 11 11.40 -24.61 -14.92
C PHE A 11 12.30 -23.70 -14.06
N ALA A 12 13.54 -24.10 -13.80
CA ALA A 12 14.51 -23.28 -13.10
C ALA A 12 14.85 -22.00 -13.88
N THR A 13 15.13 -22.13 -15.18
CA THR A 13 15.39 -20.95 -16.03
C THR A 13 14.16 -20.07 -16.15
N LEU A 14 12.96 -20.65 -16.30
CA LEU A 14 11.70 -19.91 -16.33
C LEU A 14 11.44 -19.13 -15.03
N THR A 15 11.78 -19.73 -13.88
CA THR A 15 11.67 -19.08 -12.56
C THR A 15 12.63 -17.88 -12.46
N VAL A 16 13.89 -18.03 -12.87
CA VAL A 16 14.87 -16.94 -12.84
C VAL A 16 14.49 -15.81 -13.80
N VAL A 17 14.12 -16.15 -15.05
CA VAL A 17 13.69 -15.16 -16.05
C VAL A 17 12.44 -14.44 -15.58
N GLY A 18 11.46 -15.15 -15.02
CA GLY A 18 10.26 -14.55 -14.45
C GLY A 18 10.61 -13.59 -13.31
N ALA A 19 11.51 -13.96 -12.40
CA ALA A 19 11.89 -13.14 -11.25
C ALA A 19 12.62 -11.86 -11.67
N LEU A 20 13.50 -11.97 -12.67
CA LEU A 20 14.11 -10.80 -13.32
C LEU A 20 13.05 -9.92 -13.99
N GLY A 21 12.05 -10.53 -14.63
CA GLY A 21 10.90 -9.84 -15.21
C GLY A 21 10.14 -8.99 -14.20
N VAL A 22 9.84 -9.53 -13.00
CA VAL A 22 9.10 -8.81 -11.93
C VAL A 22 9.76 -7.48 -11.59
N ILE A 23 11.09 -7.43 -11.52
CA ILE A 23 11.84 -6.25 -11.08
C ILE A 23 12.16 -5.29 -12.25
N SER A 24 12.23 -5.82 -13.47
CA SER A 24 12.62 -5.06 -14.66
C SER A 24 11.45 -4.40 -15.38
N MET A 25 10.24 -4.96 -15.27
CA MET A 25 9.06 -4.46 -15.97
C MET A 25 8.59 -3.11 -15.43
N LYS A 26 8.19 -2.23 -16.35
CA LYS A 26 7.70 -0.86 -16.03
C LYS A 26 6.22 -0.84 -15.63
N ASN A 27 5.43 -1.73 -16.24
CA ASN A 27 4.01 -1.83 -15.98
C ASN A 27 3.78 -2.80 -14.83
N ALA A 28 3.14 -2.34 -13.75
CA ALA A 28 2.97 -3.17 -12.56
C ALA A 28 2.09 -4.40 -12.81
N VAL A 29 1.09 -4.31 -13.69
CA VAL A 29 0.30 -5.49 -14.11
C VAL A 29 1.21 -6.55 -14.78
N GLN A 30 2.13 -6.14 -15.65
CA GLN A 30 3.08 -7.07 -16.28
C GLN A 30 4.06 -7.65 -15.27
N ALA A 31 4.53 -6.86 -14.30
CA ALA A 31 5.37 -7.34 -13.21
C ALA A 31 4.66 -8.43 -12.39
N VAL A 32 3.37 -8.26 -12.08
CA VAL A 32 2.61 -9.28 -11.33
C VAL A 32 2.33 -10.52 -12.18
N LEU A 33 2.07 -10.39 -13.48
CA LEU A 33 1.95 -11.55 -14.37
C LEU A 33 3.27 -12.34 -14.45
N CYS A 34 4.42 -11.67 -14.50
CA CYS A 34 5.72 -12.32 -14.38
C CYS A 34 5.87 -13.03 -13.02
N LEU A 35 5.37 -12.45 -11.93
CA LEU A 35 5.42 -13.04 -10.59
C LEU A 35 4.56 -14.32 -10.52
N VAL A 36 3.36 -14.31 -11.10
CA VAL A 36 2.51 -15.50 -11.23
C VAL A 36 3.25 -16.62 -11.95
N LEU A 37 3.93 -16.30 -13.07
CA LEU A 37 4.73 -17.27 -13.81
C LEU A 37 5.88 -17.86 -12.95
N THR A 38 6.53 -17.05 -12.10
CA THR A 38 7.58 -17.55 -11.20
C THR A 38 7.04 -18.52 -10.16
N PHE A 39 5.92 -18.23 -9.51
CA PHE A 39 5.35 -19.13 -8.51
C PHE A 39 4.80 -20.41 -9.14
N PHE A 40 4.24 -20.34 -10.35
CA PHE A 40 3.85 -21.54 -11.08
C PHE A 40 5.06 -22.42 -11.43
N SER A 41 6.15 -21.80 -11.90
CA SER A 41 7.39 -22.52 -12.21
C SER A 41 8.04 -23.12 -10.95
N ALA A 42 8.01 -22.39 -9.82
CA ALA A 42 8.46 -22.88 -8.53
C ALA A 42 7.62 -24.05 -8.01
N ALA A 43 6.29 -24.02 -8.22
CA ALA A 43 5.42 -25.14 -7.87
C ALA A 43 5.77 -26.41 -8.66
N ALA A 44 6.09 -26.26 -9.95
CA ALA A 44 6.58 -27.38 -10.75
C ALA A 44 7.92 -27.92 -10.22
N LEU A 45 8.85 -27.05 -9.80
CA LEU A 45 10.09 -27.49 -9.15
C LEU A 45 9.83 -28.25 -7.84
N TRP A 46 8.90 -27.80 -7.00
CA TRP A 46 8.49 -28.53 -5.79
C TRP A 46 7.84 -29.88 -6.09
N MET A 47 7.09 -29.98 -7.19
CA MET A 47 6.55 -31.26 -7.65
C MET A 47 7.66 -32.22 -8.07
N LEU A 48 8.75 -31.73 -8.70
CA LEU A 48 9.93 -32.55 -9.00
C LEU A 48 10.70 -33.00 -7.74
N LEU A 49 10.58 -32.25 -6.64
CA LEU A 49 11.19 -32.57 -5.34
C LEU A 49 10.31 -33.52 -4.49
N GLU A 50 9.28 -34.14 -5.07
CA GLU A 50 8.28 -34.98 -4.37
C GLU A 50 7.51 -34.25 -3.25
N ALA A 51 7.51 -32.90 -3.27
CA ALA A 51 6.80 -32.06 -2.31
C ALA A 51 5.40 -31.66 -2.83
N GLU A 52 4.55 -32.66 -3.06
CA GLU A 52 3.22 -32.51 -3.67
C GLU A 52 2.30 -31.51 -2.94
N PHE A 53 2.19 -31.62 -1.62
CA PHE A 53 1.30 -30.77 -0.82
C PHE A 53 1.73 -29.30 -0.87
N LEU A 54 3.04 -29.07 -0.76
CA LEU A 54 3.63 -27.73 -0.83
C LEU A 54 3.43 -27.12 -2.21
N ALA A 55 3.65 -27.88 -3.29
CA ALA A 55 3.44 -27.44 -4.66
C ALA A 55 1.99 -27.00 -4.91
N VAL A 56 1.01 -27.82 -4.52
CA VAL A 56 -0.42 -27.51 -4.68
C VAL A 56 -0.81 -26.28 -3.84
N THR A 57 -0.33 -26.20 -2.59
CA THR A 57 -0.61 -25.06 -1.71
C THR A 57 0.00 -23.76 -2.24
N LEU A 58 1.20 -23.82 -2.85
CA LEU A 58 1.83 -22.67 -3.51
C LEU A 58 0.91 -22.09 -4.60
N VAL A 59 0.37 -22.96 -5.45
CA VAL A 59 -0.53 -22.53 -6.52
C VAL A 59 -1.85 -22.02 -5.94
N LEU A 60 -2.47 -22.75 -5.01
CA LEU A 60 -3.79 -22.39 -4.48
C LEU A 60 -3.75 -21.07 -3.70
N VAL A 61 -2.82 -20.93 -2.77
CA VAL A 61 -2.77 -19.78 -1.86
C VAL A 61 -2.04 -18.61 -2.51
N TYR A 62 -0.82 -18.81 -3.01
CA TYR A 62 -0.04 -17.70 -3.54
C TYR A 62 -0.56 -17.26 -4.90
N VAL A 63 -0.64 -18.17 -5.89
CA VAL A 63 -1.12 -17.80 -7.23
C VAL A 63 -2.63 -17.51 -7.23
N GLY A 64 -3.43 -18.32 -6.53
CA GLY A 64 -4.89 -18.20 -6.52
C GLY A 64 -5.40 -17.03 -5.68
N ALA A 65 -5.10 -16.99 -4.39
CA ALA A 65 -5.67 -15.97 -3.49
C ALA A 65 -4.85 -14.67 -3.48
N VAL A 66 -3.55 -14.77 -3.17
CA VAL A 66 -2.71 -13.59 -2.90
C VAL A 66 -2.40 -12.80 -4.18
N MET A 67 -1.97 -13.47 -5.25
CA MET A 67 -1.62 -12.79 -6.50
C MET A 67 -2.85 -12.17 -7.19
N VAL A 68 -4.01 -12.83 -7.15
CA VAL A 68 -5.25 -12.27 -7.72
C VAL A 68 -5.69 -11.03 -6.94
N LEU A 69 -5.64 -11.06 -5.60
CA LEU A 69 -5.91 -9.87 -4.78
C LEU A 69 -4.92 -8.75 -5.11
N PHE A 70 -3.65 -9.09 -5.29
CA PHE A 70 -2.62 -8.12 -5.64
C PHE A 70 -2.84 -7.52 -7.04
N LEU A 71 -3.27 -8.31 -8.03
CA LEU A 71 -3.65 -7.84 -9.36
C LEU A 71 -4.77 -6.80 -9.29
N PHE A 72 -5.80 -7.04 -8.48
CA PHE A 72 -6.88 -6.07 -8.27
C PHE A 72 -6.36 -4.76 -7.65
N VAL A 73 -5.53 -4.86 -6.61
CA VAL A 73 -4.98 -3.68 -5.92
C VAL A 73 -4.10 -2.86 -6.84
N VAL A 74 -3.18 -3.51 -7.58
CA VAL A 74 -2.24 -2.84 -8.47
C VAL A 74 -2.95 -2.21 -9.67
N MET A 75 -4.01 -2.84 -10.20
CA MET A 75 -4.78 -2.25 -11.30
C MET A 75 -5.60 -1.03 -10.86
N MET A 76 -6.07 -1.01 -9.62
CA MET A 76 -6.82 0.13 -9.07
C MET A 76 -5.92 1.31 -8.67
N LEU A 77 -4.64 1.04 -8.40
CA LEU A 77 -3.67 2.04 -7.97
C LEU A 77 -3.00 2.69 -9.20
N ASP A 78 -3.30 3.96 -9.45
CA ASP A 78 -2.60 4.75 -10.45
C ASP A 78 -1.30 5.31 -9.83
N VAL A 79 -0.16 4.68 -10.12
CA VAL A 79 1.15 5.07 -9.58
C VAL A 79 2.00 5.70 -10.68
N ASP A 80 2.49 6.92 -10.44
CA ASP A 80 3.47 7.56 -11.31
C ASP A 80 4.87 6.97 -11.08
N TYR A 81 5.19 5.93 -11.84
CA TYR A 81 6.48 5.23 -11.77
C TYR A 81 7.66 6.04 -12.35
N ALA A 82 7.41 7.16 -13.04
CA ALA A 82 8.47 7.96 -13.67
C ALA A 82 9.21 8.80 -12.63
N SER A 83 8.50 9.38 -11.66
CA SER A 83 9.10 10.15 -10.57
C SER A 83 9.91 9.30 -9.57
N LEU A 84 9.47 8.06 -9.31
CA LEU A 84 10.13 7.12 -8.38
C LEU A 84 11.47 6.58 -8.90
N ARG A 85 11.67 6.52 -10.23
CA ARG A 85 12.88 5.94 -10.84
C ARG A 85 14.05 6.93 -10.92
N ALA A 86 13.80 8.23 -10.78
CA ALA A 86 14.81 9.29 -10.94
C ALA A 86 16.02 9.14 -9.97
N GLY A 87 15.82 8.52 -8.80
CA GLY A 87 16.89 8.17 -7.86
C GLY A 87 17.46 6.75 -7.99
N PHE A 88 16.75 5.83 -8.65
CA PHE A 88 17.07 4.40 -8.65
C PHE A 88 18.35 4.07 -9.43
N SER A 89 18.62 4.79 -10.53
CA SER A 89 19.79 4.55 -11.37
C SER A 89 21.13 4.84 -10.65
N LYS A 90 21.12 5.71 -9.64
CA LYS A 90 22.33 6.08 -8.89
C LYS A 90 22.78 4.98 -7.92
N TYR A 91 21.83 4.23 -7.36
CA TYR A 91 22.09 3.16 -6.38
C TYR A 91 22.12 1.75 -7.01
N LEU A 92 21.72 1.62 -8.27
CA LEU A 92 21.76 0.38 -9.03
C LEU A 92 23.15 -0.32 -9.00
N PRO A 93 24.29 0.36 -9.21
CA PRO A 93 25.60 -0.31 -9.14
C PRO A 93 25.92 -0.83 -7.74
N LEU A 94 25.52 -0.11 -6.69
CA LEU A 94 25.70 -0.56 -5.30
C LEU A 94 24.82 -1.79 -5.01
N GLY A 95 23.59 -1.82 -5.53
CA GLY A 95 22.70 -2.97 -5.44
C GLY A 95 23.21 -4.21 -6.16
N VAL A 96 23.86 -4.04 -7.31
CA VAL A 96 24.49 -5.17 -8.03
C VAL A 96 25.69 -5.71 -7.26
N ILE A 97 26.52 -4.83 -6.69
CA ILE A 97 27.66 -5.25 -5.85
C ILE A 97 27.18 -6.04 -4.64
N THR A 98 26.13 -5.57 -3.94
CA THR A 98 25.59 -6.28 -2.78
C THR A 98 24.94 -7.61 -3.17
N ALA A 99 24.22 -7.67 -4.29
CA ALA A 99 23.66 -8.92 -4.81
C ALA A 99 24.75 -9.95 -5.16
N LEU A 100 25.83 -9.51 -5.81
CA LEU A 100 26.98 -10.37 -6.13
C LEU A 100 27.72 -10.82 -4.87
N ALA A 101 27.88 -9.94 -3.88
CA ALA A 101 28.49 -10.30 -2.60
C ALA A 101 27.66 -11.36 -1.86
N LEU A 102 26.33 -11.21 -1.81
CA LEU A 102 25.43 -12.21 -1.23
C LEU A 102 25.47 -13.53 -2.00
N PHE A 103 25.44 -13.48 -3.33
CA PHE A 103 25.55 -14.68 -4.17
C PHE A 103 26.88 -15.40 -3.94
N GLY A 104 27.99 -14.65 -3.87
CA GLY A 104 29.30 -15.18 -3.55
C GLY A 104 29.39 -15.78 -2.16
N ALA A 105 28.76 -15.16 -1.16
CA ALA A 105 28.68 -15.68 0.20
C ALA A 105 27.91 -17.00 0.26
N ILE A 106 26.74 -17.07 -0.39
CA ILE A 106 25.94 -18.31 -0.48
C ILE A 106 26.75 -19.40 -1.21
N TYR A 107 27.38 -19.07 -2.33
CA TYR A 107 28.22 -20.01 -3.07
C TYR A 107 29.38 -20.53 -2.22
N TRP A 108 30.07 -19.64 -1.49
CA TRP A 108 31.15 -20.00 -0.58
C TRP A 108 30.67 -20.95 0.53
N VAL A 109 29.53 -20.65 1.17
CA VAL A 109 28.95 -21.50 2.22
C VAL A 109 28.58 -22.89 1.71
N ILE A 110 27.99 -22.98 0.52
CA ILE A 110 27.65 -24.27 -0.09
C ILE A 110 28.93 -25.06 -0.41
N ARG A 111 29.99 -24.40 -0.88
CA ARG A 111 31.25 -25.05 -1.27
C ARG A 111 32.15 -25.41 -0.10
N SER A 112 32.11 -24.66 0.99
CA SER A 112 33.01 -24.80 2.13
C SER A 112 32.76 -26.07 2.95
N GLN A 113 31.74 -26.87 2.61
CA GLN A 113 31.35 -28.10 3.32
C GLN A 113 31.13 -27.85 4.83
N VAL A 114 30.92 -26.59 5.24
CA VAL A 114 30.64 -26.20 6.63
C VAL A 114 29.38 -26.89 7.16
N LEU A 115 28.49 -27.30 6.25
CA LEU A 115 27.24 -28.01 6.53
C LEU A 115 27.39 -29.56 6.55
N GLY A 116 28.59 -30.10 6.32
CA GLY A 116 28.87 -31.54 6.21
C GLY A 116 28.48 -32.15 4.86
N GLU A 117 28.67 -33.47 4.72
CA GLU A 117 28.14 -34.23 3.58
C GLU A 117 26.61 -34.21 3.64
N ILE A 118 25.96 -33.60 2.65
CA ILE A 118 24.50 -33.64 2.52
C ILE A 118 24.15 -35.04 1.99
N PRO A 119 23.47 -35.90 2.78
CA PRO A 119 23.08 -37.22 2.31
C PRO A 119 22.14 -37.07 1.11
N GLU A 120 22.23 -37.98 0.15
CA GLU A 120 21.23 -38.04 -0.92
C GLU A 120 19.84 -38.18 -0.28
N PRO A 121 18.84 -37.41 -0.75
CA PRO A 121 17.48 -37.52 -0.22
C PRO A 121 16.99 -38.96 -0.38
N ALA A 122 16.60 -39.57 0.74
CA ALA A 122 16.10 -40.94 0.76
C ALA A 122 14.87 -41.03 -0.15
N LYS A 123 14.92 -41.94 -1.13
CA LYS A 123 13.78 -42.19 -2.01
C LYS A 123 12.64 -42.76 -1.19
N ASN A 124 11.50 -42.10 -1.25
CA ASN A 124 10.31 -42.54 -0.55
C ASN A 124 9.71 -43.77 -1.26
N SER A 125 9.03 -44.65 -0.51
CA SER A 125 8.29 -45.76 -1.10
C SER A 125 7.05 -45.24 -1.86
N ALA A 126 6.51 -46.05 -2.79
CA ALA A 126 5.33 -45.67 -3.57
C ALA A 126 4.07 -45.38 -2.70
N ASP A 127 4.03 -45.89 -1.48
CA ASP A 127 2.93 -45.66 -0.52
C ASP A 127 3.14 -44.41 0.35
N TYR A 128 4.21 -43.64 0.12
CA TYR A 128 4.50 -42.44 0.88
C TYR A 128 3.57 -41.30 0.47
N SER A 129 2.76 -40.83 1.41
CA SER A 129 1.94 -39.62 1.27
C SER A 129 2.55 -38.48 2.05
N ASN A 130 3.01 -37.45 1.35
CA ASN A 130 3.58 -36.25 1.97
C ASN A 130 2.51 -35.55 2.84
N VAL A 131 1.27 -35.55 2.36
CA VAL A 131 0.10 -34.96 3.06
C VAL A 131 -0.12 -35.61 4.42
N THR A 132 -0.08 -36.95 4.49
CA THR A 132 -0.34 -37.68 5.74
C THR A 132 0.77 -37.43 6.77
N VAL A 133 2.03 -37.45 6.33
CA VAL A 133 3.18 -37.20 7.21
C VAL A 133 3.14 -35.77 7.74
N LEU A 134 2.92 -34.79 6.86
CA LEU A 134 2.86 -33.39 7.25
C LEU A 134 1.67 -33.13 8.18
N GLY A 135 0.50 -33.71 7.90
CA GLY A 135 -0.68 -33.60 8.76
C GLY A 135 -0.43 -34.15 10.15
N ARG A 136 0.20 -35.33 10.27
CA ARG A 136 0.57 -35.90 11.58
C ARG A 136 1.50 -34.94 12.34
N LEU A 137 2.55 -34.44 11.69
CA LEU A 137 3.52 -33.54 12.30
C LEU A 137 2.87 -32.22 12.75
N LEU A 138 1.94 -31.68 11.95
CA LEU A 138 1.23 -30.45 12.24
C LEU A 138 0.35 -30.57 13.50
N TYR A 139 -0.32 -31.72 13.66
CA TYR A 139 -1.26 -31.95 14.75
C TYR A 139 -0.64 -32.61 15.99
N THR A 140 0.56 -33.19 15.91
CA THR A 140 1.26 -33.73 17.09
C THR A 140 2.32 -32.77 17.61
N ASP A 141 3.32 -32.47 16.79
CA ASP A 141 4.55 -31.81 17.26
C ASP A 141 4.45 -30.28 17.12
N TYR A 142 3.81 -29.82 16.04
CA TYR A 142 3.66 -28.40 15.72
C TYR A 142 2.26 -27.85 16.04
N PHE A 143 1.51 -28.50 16.92
CA PHE A 143 0.15 -28.10 17.29
C PHE A 143 0.07 -26.63 17.74
N TYR A 144 1.02 -26.17 18.55
CA TYR A 144 1.07 -24.78 18.98
C TYR A 144 1.30 -23.79 17.84
N ALA A 145 2.16 -24.13 16.88
CA ALA A 145 2.40 -23.28 15.72
C ALA A 145 1.15 -23.19 14.82
N PHE A 146 0.42 -24.30 14.69
CA PHE A 146 -0.86 -24.33 13.99
C PHE A 146 -1.91 -23.43 14.66
N GLU A 147 -2.05 -23.50 15.98
CA GLU A 147 -2.99 -22.67 16.74
C GLU A 147 -2.66 -21.17 16.61
N ILE A 148 -1.37 -20.82 16.71
CA ILE A 148 -0.90 -19.44 16.53
C ILE A 148 -1.21 -18.94 15.10
N ALA A 149 -1.02 -19.79 14.08
CA ALA A 149 -1.38 -19.44 12.71
C ALA A 149 -2.89 -19.16 12.57
N GLY A 150 -3.74 -19.93 13.26
CA GLY A 150 -5.19 -19.70 13.34
C GLY A 150 -5.54 -18.34 13.95
N VAL A 151 -4.89 -17.97 15.07
CA VAL A 151 -5.07 -16.66 15.70
C VAL A 151 -4.59 -15.53 14.78
N ILE A 152 -3.47 -15.69 14.08
CA ILE A 152 -2.97 -14.71 13.10
C ILE A 152 -3.98 -14.50 11.98
N LEU A 153 -4.60 -15.59 11.48
CA LEU A 153 -5.63 -15.50 10.43
C LEU A 153 -6.88 -14.76 10.92
N LEU A 154 -7.32 -15.04 12.16
CA LEU A 154 -8.42 -14.32 12.79
C LEU A 154 -8.11 -12.81 12.89
N VAL A 155 -6.92 -12.46 13.39
CA VAL A 155 -6.48 -11.06 13.51
C VAL A 155 -6.40 -10.39 12.14
N ALA A 156 -5.92 -11.09 11.10
CA ALA A 156 -5.85 -10.57 9.74
C ALA A 156 -7.24 -10.20 9.19
N ILE A 157 -8.26 -11.03 9.41
CA ILE A 157 -9.64 -10.74 9.01
C ILE A 157 -10.19 -9.53 9.78
N ILE A 158 -10.02 -9.50 11.10
CA ILE A 158 -10.47 -8.38 11.94
C ILE A 158 -9.80 -7.07 11.48
N ALA A 159 -8.50 -7.09 11.23
CA ALA A 159 -7.73 -5.94 10.77
C ALA A 159 -8.18 -5.46 9.38
N ALA A 160 -8.38 -6.37 8.43
CA ALA A 160 -8.85 -6.05 7.09
C ALA A 160 -10.25 -5.39 7.11
N ILE A 161 -11.18 -5.93 7.92
CA ILE A 161 -12.53 -5.36 8.09
C ILE A 161 -12.45 -4.00 8.77
N SER A 162 -11.70 -3.89 9.88
CA SER A 162 -11.56 -2.63 10.61
C SER A 162 -10.96 -1.51 9.76
N LEU A 163 -9.97 -1.82 8.91
CA LEU A 163 -9.33 -0.85 8.04
C LEU A 163 -10.23 -0.42 6.87
N THR A 164 -11.03 -1.32 6.32
CA THR A 164 -11.94 -1.03 5.20
C THR A 164 -13.27 -0.43 5.66
N PHE A 165 -13.62 -0.57 6.95
CA PHE A 165 -14.82 0.00 7.53
C PHE A 165 -14.74 1.53 7.60
N ARG A 166 -15.15 2.17 6.50
CA ARG A 166 -15.40 3.62 6.48
C ARG A 166 -16.74 3.85 7.19
N GLY A 167 -16.70 4.43 8.38
CA GLY A 167 -17.90 4.84 9.12
C GLY A 167 -18.85 5.60 8.19
N ARG A 168 -20.17 5.40 8.35
CA ARG A 168 -21.17 6.13 7.54
C ARG A 168 -20.85 7.61 7.62
N ARG A 169 -20.40 8.18 6.48
CA ARG A 169 -20.25 9.62 6.25
C ARG A 169 -21.42 10.31 6.92
N GLU A 170 -21.14 11.19 7.90
CA GLU A 170 -22.15 11.81 8.77
C GLU A 170 -23.43 12.08 7.99
N ARG A 171 -24.41 11.17 8.11
CA ARG A 171 -25.75 11.52 7.70
C ARG A 171 -26.13 12.59 8.69
N ARG A 172 -26.63 13.74 8.21
CA ARG A 172 -27.33 14.70 9.05
C ARG A 172 -28.57 14.00 9.60
N GLY A 173 -28.35 13.19 10.64
CA GLY A 173 -29.36 12.43 11.34
C GLY A 173 -30.12 13.42 12.18
N GLN A 174 -31.41 13.52 11.91
CA GLN A 174 -32.30 14.32 12.73
C GLN A 174 -32.49 13.58 14.06
N SER A 175 -31.95 14.15 15.13
CA SER A 175 -32.16 13.66 16.48
C SER A 175 -33.54 14.11 16.95
N VAL A 176 -34.54 13.22 16.80
CA VAL A 176 -35.93 13.46 17.20
C VAL A 176 -36.06 13.99 18.64
N PRO A 177 -35.30 13.52 19.65
CA PRO A 177 -35.39 14.05 21.01
C PRO A 177 -34.95 15.51 21.13
N LEU A 178 -33.82 15.87 20.48
CA LEU A 178 -33.30 17.23 20.48
C LEU A 178 -34.24 18.19 19.74
N GLN A 179 -34.95 17.69 18.73
CA GLN A 179 -35.89 18.48 17.96
C GLN A 179 -37.26 18.70 18.65
N HIS A 180 -37.63 17.81 19.57
CA HIS A 180 -38.83 17.96 20.38
C HIS A 180 -38.63 18.93 21.55
N GLN A 181 -37.40 19.03 22.04
CA GLN A 181 -37.01 19.91 23.15
C GLN A 181 -36.74 21.36 22.74
N THR A 182 -36.77 21.70 21.44
CA THR A 182 -36.49 23.07 20.98
C THR A 182 -37.58 24.04 21.45
N MET A 183 -37.15 25.13 22.09
CA MET A 183 -38.02 26.24 22.48
C MET A 183 -38.44 27.06 21.26
N ARG A 184 -39.52 27.87 21.38
CA ARG A 184 -40.02 28.70 20.26
C ARG A 184 -38.96 29.64 19.67
N GLU A 185 -38.05 30.11 20.53
CA GLU A 185 -36.97 31.04 20.20
C GLU A 185 -35.86 30.40 19.34
N GLU A 186 -35.67 29.08 19.42
CA GLU A 186 -34.58 28.36 18.74
C GLU A 186 -34.98 27.81 17.35
N ARG A 187 -36.27 27.86 16.99
CA ARG A 187 -36.80 27.27 15.74
C ARG A 187 -36.44 28.07 14.49
N LEU A 188 -36.13 29.36 14.62
CA LEU A 188 -35.90 30.25 13.50
C LEU A 188 -34.54 30.93 13.65
N LYS A 189 -33.57 30.51 12.85
CA LYS A 189 -32.31 31.23 12.66
C LYS A 189 -32.44 32.08 11.41
N ILE A 190 -32.58 33.39 11.57
CA ILE A 190 -32.53 34.32 10.44
C ILE A 190 -31.08 34.37 9.97
N VAL A 191 -30.78 33.65 8.88
CA VAL A 191 -29.46 33.68 8.25
C VAL A 191 -29.49 34.79 7.21
N SER A 192 -28.77 35.88 7.46
CA SER A 192 -28.55 36.89 6.43
C SER A 192 -27.65 36.29 5.36
N MET A 193 -28.23 35.88 4.25
CA MET A 193 -27.46 35.55 3.05
C MET A 193 -27.07 36.86 2.38
N GLU A 194 -25.78 37.08 2.17
CA GLU A 194 -25.32 38.17 1.33
C GLU A 194 -25.91 37.95 -0.06
N SER A 195 -26.81 38.85 -0.48
CA SER A 195 -27.43 38.76 -1.79
C SER A 195 -26.32 38.87 -2.82
N GLY A 196 -25.98 37.74 -3.46
CA GLY A 196 -25.06 37.71 -4.58
C GLY A 196 -25.46 38.81 -5.54
N ARG A 197 -24.53 39.75 -5.77
CA ARG A 197 -24.71 40.91 -6.65
C ARG A 197 -25.24 40.39 -7.98
N ARG A 198 -26.53 40.62 -8.24
CA ARG A 198 -27.22 40.23 -9.46
C ARG A 198 -26.35 40.66 -10.64
N GLN A 199 -25.78 39.68 -11.35
CA GLN A 199 -24.99 39.92 -12.56
C GLN A 199 -25.94 40.31 -13.68
N ASP A 200 -26.61 41.45 -13.52
CA ASP A 200 -27.45 42.06 -14.53
C ASP A 200 -26.57 42.98 -15.38
N ALA A 201 -25.38 42.50 -15.78
CA ALA A 201 -24.44 43.28 -16.59
C ALA A 201 -24.84 43.32 -18.08
N HIS A 202 -25.87 42.57 -18.48
CA HIS A 202 -26.31 42.48 -19.88
C HIS A 202 -27.44 43.43 -20.28
N LEU A 203 -27.90 44.32 -19.39
CA LEU A 203 -28.90 45.34 -19.69
C LEU A 203 -28.36 46.75 -19.40
N LYS A 204 -27.25 47.14 -20.03
CA LYS A 204 -26.88 48.56 -20.09
C LYS A 204 -27.47 49.17 -21.37
N PRO A 205 -28.38 50.17 -21.28
CA PRO A 205 -28.71 50.97 -22.46
C PRO A 205 -27.49 51.82 -22.81
N LYS A 206 -27.16 51.83 -24.10
CA LYS A 206 -26.05 52.56 -24.71
C LYS A 206 -26.22 54.06 -24.41
N LYS A 207 -25.41 54.63 -23.51
CA LYS A 207 -25.38 56.08 -23.27
C LYS A 207 -24.71 56.78 -24.46
N THR A 208 -25.50 57.51 -25.23
CA THR A 208 -25.05 58.57 -26.13
C THR A 208 -24.48 59.73 -25.32
N SER A 209 -23.39 60.28 -25.84
CA SER A 209 -22.63 61.43 -25.37
C SER A 209 -23.46 62.69 -25.11
N SER A 210 -23.10 63.49 -24.09
CA SER A 210 -22.82 64.92 -24.26
C SER A 210 -22.34 65.61 -22.96
N LYS A 211 -21.22 66.33 -23.09
CA LYS A 211 -20.81 67.61 -22.47
C LYS A 211 -20.66 67.80 -20.94
N LYS A 212 -19.45 68.29 -20.61
CA LYS A 212 -19.07 69.48 -19.78
C LYS A 212 -19.61 69.52 -18.33
N GLU A 213 -18.86 69.86 -17.29
CA GLU A 213 -17.81 70.86 -17.09
C GLU A 213 -17.17 70.60 -15.70
N ALA A 214 -15.90 70.97 -15.50
CA ALA A 214 -15.25 71.14 -14.19
C ALA A 214 -15.66 72.53 -13.58
N PRO A 215 -15.24 73.02 -12.37
CA PRO A 215 -14.07 72.60 -11.55
C PRO A 215 -14.13 72.80 -10.00
N LYS A 216 -13.05 72.33 -9.30
CA LYS A 216 -12.37 72.90 -8.08
C LYS A 216 -13.15 72.94 -6.74
N ASP A 217 -12.59 72.83 -5.52
CA ASP A 217 -11.26 72.80 -4.88
C ASP A 217 -11.42 72.16 -3.48
N GLY A 218 -10.34 71.67 -2.84
CA GLY A 218 -10.36 71.37 -1.40
C GLY A 218 -9.30 70.39 -0.87
N VAL A 219 -8.12 70.92 -0.54
CA VAL A 219 -6.92 70.25 -0.03
C VAL A 219 -7.03 69.87 1.46
N ALA A 220 -6.58 68.67 1.87
CA ALA A 220 -5.80 68.47 3.11
C ALA A 220 -5.09 67.09 3.18
N LYS A 221 -3.84 67.16 3.62
CA LYS A 221 -2.75 66.16 3.65
C LYS A 221 -2.85 65.08 4.75
N LYS A 222 -2.24 63.93 4.41
CA LYS A 222 -1.26 63.10 5.18
C LYS A 222 -1.69 62.12 6.29
N SER A 223 -1.34 60.84 6.02
CA SER A 223 -0.52 59.90 6.82
C SER A 223 -0.93 59.59 8.28
N SER A 224 -0.98 58.36 8.79
CA SER A 224 -0.02 57.26 8.62
C SER A 224 -0.54 55.98 9.33
N SER A 225 -0.19 54.82 8.77
CA SER A 225 0.38 53.63 9.45
C SER A 225 -0.30 53.01 10.69
N LYS A 226 -0.58 51.69 10.62
CA LYS A 226 0.10 50.59 11.38
C LYS A 226 -0.82 49.35 11.44
N LYS A 227 -0.76 48.43 10.48
CA LYS A 227 -0.08 47.10 10.54
C LYS A 227 -0.33 46.28 11.82
N GLU A 228 -1.10 45.20 11.67
CA GLU A 228 -1.17 44.02 12.54
C GLU A 228 0.19 43.32 12.71
N PRO A 229 0.35 42.54 13.80
CA PRO A 229 1.13 41.31 13.71
C PRO A 229 0.42 40.06 14.25
N SER A 230 0.79 38.95 13.62
CA SER A 230 0.44 37.55 13.85
C SER A 230 0.64 37.04 15.28
N LYS A 231 -0.31 36.22 15.76
CA LYS A 231 -0.13 35.30 16.89
C LYS A 231 0.45 33.98 16.40
N ASN A 232 1.71 33.70 16.74
CA ASN A 232 2.21 32.33 16.88
C ASN A 232 3.47 32.35 17.77
N LYS A 233 3.34 31.90 19.03
CA LYS A 233 4.41 31.49 19.97
C LYS A 233 3.79 31.23 21.35
N GLN A 234 3.20 30.05 21.52
CA GLN A 234 2.86 29.45 22.81
C GLN A 234 3.14 27.95 22.68
N ASP A 235 4.42 27.58 22.62
CA ASP A 235 4.89 26.19 22.65
C ASP A 235 6.23 26.06 23.42
N GLU A 236 6.55 27.00 24.32
CA GLU A 236 7.85 27.00 25.01
C GLU A 236 7.78 27.16 26.55
N ALA A 237 6.65 26.80 27.16
CA ALA A 237 6.51 26.85 28.62
C ALA A 237 5.76 25.64 29.18
N GLU A 238 6.26 24.42 28.93
CA GLU A 238 5.85 23.25 29.72
C GLU A 238 6.99 22.22 29.84
N LYS A 239 8.22 22.69 30.08
CA LYS A 239 9.37 21.82 30.39
C LYS A 239 10.17 22.27 31.61
N SER A 240 9.53 22.95 32.57
CA SER A 240 10.16 23.32 33.84
C SER A 240 9.28 23.07 35.07
N GLU A 241 8.42 22.06 35.03
CA GLU A 241 7.82 21.50 36.25
C GLU A 241 8.28 20.05 36.40
N GLY A 242 9.12 19.80 37.41
CA GLY A 242 9.69 18.48 37.67
C GLY A 242 11.05 18.49 38.36
N LYS A 243 11.28 19.41 39.30
CA LYS A 243 12.31 19.30 40.35
C LYS A 243 11.94 20.28 41.47
N GLY A 244 11.34 19.78 42.54
CA GLY A 244 11.00 20.62 43.69
C GLY A 244 10.08 20.04 44.75
N SER A 245 10.19 18.75 45.08
CA SER A 245 9.92 18.15 46.42
C SER A 245 10.20 16.66 46.37
#